data_AF-A0A402AHJ9-F1
#
_entry.id   AF-A0A402AHJ9-F1
#
_cell.length_a   1.000
_cell.length_b   1.000
_cell.length_c   1.000
_cell.angle_alpha   90.00
_cell.angle_beta   90.00
_cell.angle_gamma   90.00
#
_symmetry.space_group_name_H-M   'P 1'
#
loop_
_entity.id
_entity.type
_entity.pdbx_description
1 polymer ?
#
loop_
_entity_poly.entity_id
_entity_poly.type
_entity_poly.pdbx_seq_one_letter_code
_entity_poly.pdbx_strand_id
1 'polypeptide(L)'
;MSQTQDTNTATPSTLSGPLAISIIELFQPGIRPIKNDWPIFEDVQELWQREGQPAFCVSPGDIIDTCALENYQLAKTALLAQFGALPFYPGVGNHEYYGPDGEDPTRMGETFTAVWNKPLRYAWEEQGIVFIMLDYPDPTTLEDPQRVYIAPETLAFLEQTLQEHTGQPVVIFLHCPLHNTVQDRDIEQHRDYNSLQHFFAPENSAAIRAILARQQSSSLFISGHTHSGWEAPNLVVSEQLGEHTVTFINLMSPWYTGTHTGPRLSDDQQSVRYIPDNPNIVPSFSFQLFSDYALIRVREHLSRSWLKEWRVPFSTQA
;
A
#
# COMPACT_ATOMS: atom_id res chain seq x y z
N MET A 1 -31.57 -35.48 29.92
CA MET A 1 -30.17 -35.84 30.24
C MET A 1 -29.29 -34.97 29.37
N SER A 2 -28.62 -34.02 30.00
CA SER A 2 -27.78 -32.99 29.36
C SER A 2 -26.48 -33.60 28.86
N GLN A 3 -26.11 -33.35 27.60
CA GLN A 3 -24.75 -33.57 27.10
C GLN A 3 -24.07 -32.21 26.99
N THR A 4 -23.07 -32.01 27.82
CA THR A 4 -22.08 -30.93 27.78
C THR A 4 -21.17 -31.13 26.57
N GLN A 5 -21.15 -30.14 25.66
CA GLN A 5 -20.08 -29.99 24.67
C GLN A 5 -18.99 -29.11 25.27
N ASP A 6 -17.80 -29.66 25.40
CA ASP A 6 -16.59 -28.94 25.77
C ASP A 6 -16.17 -28.01 24.62
N THR A 7 -16.35 -26.71 24.81
CA THR A 7 -15.70 -25.70 23.98
C THR A 7 -14.31 -25.44 24.52
N ASN A 8 -13.31 -26.01 23.84
CA ASN A 8 -11.90 -25.63 23.99
C ASN A 8 -11.72 -24.17 23.55
N THR A 9 -11.78 -23.26 24.52
CA THR A 9 -11.31 -21.88 24.37
C THR A 9 -9.78 -21.89 24.48
N ALA A 10 -9.11 -21.98 23.34
CA ALA A 10 -7.69 -21.66 23.26
C ALA A 10 -7.50 -20.20 23.72
N THR A 11 -6.76 -20.02 24.80
CA THR A 11 -6.40 -18.71 25.33
C THR A 11 -5.46 -18.04 24.34
N PRO A 12 -5.64 -16.75 23.98
CA PRO A 12 -4.71 -16.07 23.09
C PRO A 12 -3.36 -15.97 23.80
N SER A 13 -2.32 -16.53 23.20
CA SER A 13 -0.96 -16.33 23.69
C SER A 13 -0.60 -14.85 23.52
N THR A 14 -0.42 -14.15 24.63
CA THR A 14 0.15 -12.81 24.67
C THR A 14 1.63 -12.88 24.27
N LEU A 15 1.91 -12.88 22.97
CA LEU A 15 3.27 -12.65 22.46
C LEU A 15 3.64 -11.20 22.77
N SER A 16 4.56 -11.00 23.73
CA SER A 16 4.96 -9.70 24.26
C SER A 16 5.97 -8.95 23.38
N GLY A 17 5.89 -9.10 22.06
CA GLY A 17 6.78 -8.48 21.09
C GLY A 17 6.04 -7.49 20.18
N PRO A 18 6.75 -6.59 19.48
CA PRO A 18 6.12 -5.74 18.48
C PRO A 18 5.48 -6.58 17.36
N LEU A 19 4.35 -6.12 16.83
CA LEU A 19 3.79 -6.70 15.63
C LEU A 19 4.64 -6.26 14.44
N ALA A 20 5.40 -7.18 13.86
CA ALA A 20 6.19 -6.94 12.67
C ALA A 20 5.34 -7.15 11.41
N ILE A 21 5.37 -6.18 10.49
CA ILE A 21 4.67 -6.18 9.20
C ILE A 21 5.71 -5.87 8.12
N SER A 22 5.67 -6.59 7.01
CA SER A 22 6.50 -6.28 5.85
C SER A 22 5.58 -5.80 4.73
N ILE A 23 5.79 -4.58 4.25
CA ILE A 23 4.96 -4.01 3.19
C ILE A 23 5.81 -3.92 1.93
N ILE A 24 5.30 -4.54 0.88
CA ILE A 24 5.96 -4.57 -0.42
C ILE A 24 4.90 -4.10 -1.40
N GLU A 25 5.09 -2.90 -1.94
CA GLU A 25 4.33 -2.43 -3.11
C GLU A 25 4.85 -3.21 -4.31
N LEU A 26 4.02 -4.10 -4.88
CA LEU A 26 4.46 -5.06 -5.89
C LEU A 26 4.06 -4.60 -7.30
N PHE A 27 4.54 -3.44 -7.73
CA PHE A 27 4.18 -2.86 -9.04
C PHE A 27 4.61 -3.71 -10.25
N GLN A 28 3.81 -4.58 -10.87
CA GLN A 28 4.30 -5.26 -12.10
C GLN A 28 4.09 -4.39 -13.35
N PRO A 29 5.13 -3.93 -14.10
CA PRO A 29 4.94 -3.50 -15.48
C PRO A 29 4.86 -4.73 -16.41
N GLY A 30 3.86 -4.75 -17.29
CA GLY A 30 3.37 -5.90 -18.06
C GLY A 30 4.26 -6.44 -19.18
N ILE A 31 5.59 -6.49 -18.99
CA ILE A 31 6.50 -7.18 -19.93
C ILE A 31 7.54 -8.04 -19.21
N ARG A 32 7.59 -8.09 -17.87
CA ARG A 32 8.51 -9.00 -17.17
C ARG A 32 7.80 -9.74 -16.06
N PRO A 33 7.77 -11.09 -16.08
CA PRO A 33 7.28 -11.84 -14.93
C PRO A 33 8.03 -11.39 -13.68
N ILE A 34 7.39 -11.50 -12.50
CA ILE A 34 8.16 -11.72 -11.28
C ILE A 34 9.10 -12.89 -11.59
N LYS A 35 10.36 -12.58 -11.85
CA LYS A 35 11.37 -13.61 -12.02
C LYS A 35 11.55 -14.20 -10.64
N ASN A 36 11.51 -15.52 -10.56
CA ASN A 36 11.83 -16.23 -9.31
C ASN A 36 13.22 -15.83 -8.77
N ASP A 37 14.07 -15.25 -9.63
CA ASP A 37 15.43 -14.80 -9.34
C ASP A 37 15.52 -13.28 -9.06
N TRP A 38 14.41 -12.61 -8.76
CA TRP A 38 14.46 -11.17 -8.46
C TRP A 38 15.14 -10.95 -7.10
N PRO A 39 16.19 -10.11 -6.99
CA PRO A 39 17.00 -9.99 -5.77
C PRO A 39 16.24 -9.62 -4.50
N ILE A 40 15.05 -9.01 -4.65
CA ILE A 40 14.18 -8.68 -3.52
C ILE A 40 13.80 -9.92 -2.70
N PHE A 41 13.46 -11.04 -3.33
CA PHE A 41 12.96 -12.20 -2.58
C PHE A 41 14.04 -12.93 -1.81
N GLU A 42 15.23 -13.11 -2.42
CA GLU A 42 16.38 -13.70 -1.73
C GLU A 42 16.75 -12.87 -0.50
N ASP A 43 16.85 -11.54 -0.66
CA ASP A 43 17.23 -10.65 0.42
C ASP A 43 16.13 -10.52 1.50
N VAL A 44 14.85 -10.53 1.12
CA VAL A 44 13.72 -10.57 2.07
C VAL A 44 13.73 -11.86 2.89
N GLN A 45 13.98 -13.01 2.26
CA GLN A 45 14.06 -14.29 2.97
C GLN A 45 15.25 -14.32 3.95
N GLU A 46 16.44 -13.85 3.53
CA GLU A 46 17.60 -13.72 4.42
C GLU A 46 17.28 -12.76 5.59
N LEU A 47 16.65 -11.63 5.29
CA LEU A 47 16.24 -10.65 6.29
C LEU A 47 15.30 -11.27 7.34
N TRP A 48 14.29 -12.02 6.90
CA TRP A 48 13.33 -12.66 7.80
C TRP A 48 13.94 -13.78 8.63
N GLN A 49 14.94 -14.50 8.10
CA GLN A 49 15.70 -15.47 8.90
C GLN A 49 16.52 -14.79 10.00
N ARG A 50 17.05 -13.59 9.73
CA ARG A 50 17.89 -12.85 10.68
C ARG A 50 17.10 -12.05 11.71
N GLU A 51 16.06 -11.34 11.26
CA GLU A 51 15.31 -10.36 12.07
C GLU A 51 13.93 -10.89 12.52
N GLY A 52 13.52 -12.05 12.04
CA GLY A 52 12.20 -12.64 12.27
C GLY A 52 11.26 -12.42 11.09
N GLN A 53 10.38 -13.40 10.87
CA GLN A 53 9.33 -13.31 9.86
C GLN A 53 8.25 -12.31 10.32
N PRO A 54 7.72 -11.46 9.41
CA PRO A 54 6.58 -10.62 9.74
C PRO A 54 5.34 -11.47 10.02
N ALA A 55 4.34 -10.89 10.67
CA ALA A 55 3.03 -11.53 10.85
C ALA A 55 2.29 -11.67 9.52
N PHE A 56 2.45 -10.69 8.62
CA PHE A 56 1.84 -10.68 7.29
C PHE A 56 2.53 -9.69 6.34
N CYS A 57 2.19 -9.81 5.06
CA CYS A 57 2.55 -8.84 4.02
C CYS A 57 1.33 -8.08 3.49
N VAL A 58 1.54 -6.84 3.05
CA VAL A 58 0.50 -5.98 2.46
C VAL A 58 1.05 -5.32 1.20
N SER A 59 0.19 -5.15 0.18
CA SER A 59 0.41 -4.24 -0.95
C SER A 59 -0.85 -3.39 -1.11
N PRO A 60 -0.80 -2.05 -1.06
CA PRO A 60 -2.01 -1.21 -1.09
C PRO A 60 -2.64 -1.11 -2.48
N GLY A 61 -1.97 -1.56 -3.54
CA GLY A 61 -2.47 -1.58 -4.92
C GLY A 61 -1.39 -1.97 -5.92
N ASP A 62 -1.75 -1.90 -7.20
CA ASP A 62 -0.93 -2.17 -8.37
C ASP A 62 -0.07 -3.44 -8.26
N ILE A 63 -0.65 -4.55 -7.83
CA ILE A 63 0.08 -5.83 -7.73
C ILE A 63 0.36 -6.41 -9.12
N ILE A 64 -0.40 -5.95 -10.11
CA ILE A 64 -0.45 -6.39 -11.50
C ILE A 64 -0.46 -5.17 -12.42
N ASP A 65 -0.05 -5.31 -13.69
CA ASP A 65 -0.07 -4.19 -14.66
C ASP A 65 -1.46 -3.91 -15.21
N THR A 66 -2.21 -4.99 -15.44
CA THR A 66 -3.56 -4.97 -15.99
C THR A 66 -4.36 -6.08 -15.34
N CYS A 67 -5.67 -5.87 -15.21
CA CYS A 67 -6.64 -6.77 -14.57
C CYS A 67 -6.82 -8.13 -15.27
N ALA A 68 -5.96 -8.46 -16.25
CA ALA A 68 -5.93 -9.76 -16.89
C ALA A 68 -5.75 -10.87 -15.85
N LEU A 69 -6.57 -11.93 -15.94
CA LEU A 69 -6.56 -13.02 -14.96
C LEU A 69 -5.18 -13.69 -14.88
N GLU A 70 -4.46 -13.77 -16.00
CA GLU A 70 -3.11 -14.33 -16.09
C GLU A 70 -2.12 -13.54 -15.23
N ASN A 71 -2.23 -12.21 -15.17
CA ASN A 71 -1.36 -11.37 -14.35
C ASN A 71 -1.59 -11.66 -12.86
N TYR A 72 -2.86 -11.76 -12.45
CA TYR A 72 -3.22 -12.13 -11.09
C TYR A 72 -2.71 -13.53 -10.71
N GLN A 73 -2.87 -14.52 -11.59
CA GLN A 73 -2.39 -15.87 -11.37
C GLN A 73 -0.87 -15.92 -11.23
N LEU A 74 -0.15 -15.16 -12.07
CA LEU A 74 1.29 -15.04 -12.02
C LEU A 74 1.75 -14.40 -10.70
N ALA A 75 1.16 -13.27 -10.32
CA ALA A 75 1.45 -12.58 -9.07
C ALA A 75 1.21 -13.50 -7.86
N LYS A 76 0.05 -14.16 -7.79
CA LYS A 76 -0.30 -15.07 -6.69
C LYS A 76 0.64 -16.28 -6.61
N THR A 77 1.02 -16.86 -7.75
CA THR A 77 1.95 -17.99 -7.80
C THR A 77 3.34 -17.57 -7.31
N ALA A 78 3.83 -16.41 -7.77
CA ALA A 78 5.10 -15.87 -7.32
C ALA A 78 5.09 -15.57 -5.83
N LEU A 79 4.05 -14.89 -5.32
CA LEU A 79 3.93 -14.57 -3.90
C LEU A 79 3.85 -15.82 -3.03
N LEU A 80 3.09 -16.83 -3.44
CA LEU A 80 3.02 -18.10 -2.74
C LEU A 80 4.37 -18.82 -2.73
N ALA A 81 5.10 -18.80 -3.86
CA ALA A 81 6.42 -19.42 -3.95
C ALA A 81 7.44 -18.73 -3.04
N GLN A 82 7.36 -17.41 -2.89
CA GLN A 82 8.37 -16.63 -2.17
C GLN A 82 8.05 -16.46 -0.68
N PHE A 83 6.77 -16.31 -0.33
CA PHE A 83 6.31 -16.05 1.04
C PHE A 83 5.68 -17.27 1.72
N GLY A 84 5.42 -18.34 0.98
CA GLY A 84 4.84 -19.57 1.52
C GLY A 84 3.47 -19.32 2.13
N ALA A 85 3.28 -19.75 3.38
CA ALA A 85 2.02 -19.61 4.10
C ALA A 85 1.83 -18.24 4.79
N LEU A 86 2.76 -17.30 4.61
CA LEU A 86 2.62 -15.96 5.19
C LEU A 86 1.37 -15.26 4.63
N PRO A 87 0.47 -14.75 5.49
CA PRO A 87 -0.71 -14.03 5.02
C PRO A 87 -0.33 -12.82 4.17
N PHE A 88 -1.06 -12.63 3.06
CA PHE A 88 -0.88 -11.51 2.16
C PHE A 88 -2.21 -10.77 2.02
N TYR A 89 -2.19 -9.45 2.22
CA TYR A 89 -3.35 -8.56 2.16
C TYR A 89 -3.23 -7.63 0.94
N PRO A 90 -3.95 -7.94 -0.16
CA PRO A 90 -3.94 -7.16 -1.37
C PRO A 90 -4.91 -5.98 -1.29
N GLY A 91 -4.48 -4.82 -1.76
CA GLY A 91 -5.33 -3.69 -2.11
C GLY A 91 -5.51 -3.58 -3.63
N VAL A 92 -6.29 -2.59 -4.03
CA VAL A 92 -6.49 -2.23 -5.44
C VAL A 92 -5.90 -0.85 -5.68
N GLY A 93 -5.16 -0.71 -6.77
CA GLY A 93 -4.67 0.53 -7.35
C GLY A 93 -5.30 0.77 -8.72
N ASN A 94 -4.77 1.73 -9.46
CA ASN A 94 -5.29 2.05 -10.80
C ASN A 94 -5.04 0.91 -11.80
N HIS A 95 -3.97 0.13 -11.64
CA HIS A 95 -3.65 -0.98 -12.56
C HIS A 95 -4.64 -2.15 -12.47
N GLU A 96 -5.27 -2.35 -11.31
CA GLU A 96 -6.39 -3.28 -11.18
C GLU A 96 -7.64 -2.87 -11.98
N TYR A 97 -7.73 -1.61 -12.43
CA TYR A 97 -8.82 -1.08 -13.28
C TYR A 97 -8.46 -0.95 -14.77
N TYR A 98 -7.29 -1.44 -15.22
CA TYR A 98 -6.93 -1.46 -16.64
C TYR A 98 -7.06 -2.86 -17.22
N GLY A 99 -7.95 -3.05 -18.20
CA GLY A 99 -8.23 -4.36 -18.81
C GLY A 99 -7.74 -4.46 -20.26
N PRO A 100 -7.27 -5.64 -20.71
CA PRO A 100 -6.77 -5.81 -22.08
C PRO A 100 -7.88 -5.72 -23.15
N ASP A 101 -9.13 -6.01 -22.80
CA ASP A 101 -10.28 -6.11 -23.71
C ASP A 101 -11.37 -5.04 -23.46
N GLY A 102 -11.03 -3.99 -22.69
CA GLY A 102 -11.93 -2.89 -22.32
C GLY A 102 -12.02 -2.65 -20.83
N GLU A 103 -12.64 -1.53 -20.46
CA GLU A 103 -12.72 -1.00 -19.10
C GLU A 103 -14.15 -1.20 -18.55
N ASP A 104 -14.44 -2.38 -17.96
CA ASP A 104 -15.64 -2.61 -17.12
C ASP A 104 -15.20 -2.78 -15.65
N PRO A 105 -15.29 -1.73 -14.84
CA PRO A 105 -14.83 -1.75 -13.46
C PRO A 105 -15.56 -2.75 -12.57
N THR A 106 -16.82 -3.03 -12.88
CA THR A 106 -17.59 -3.99 -12.08
C THR A 106 -16.96 -5.36 -12.24
N ARG A 107 -16.65 -5.77 -13.48
CA ARG A 107 -15.97 -7.03 -13.76
C ARG A 107 -14.53 -7.06 -13.24
N MET A 108 -13.85 -5.92 -13.24
CA MET A 108 -12.50 -5.80 -12.70
C MET A 108 -12.48 -6.05 -11.18
N GLY A 109 -13.41 -5.41 -10.46
CA GLY A 109 -13.58 -5.64 -9.02
C GLY A 109 -14.03 -7.07 -8.69
N GLU A 110 -14.90 -7.67 -9.50
CA GLU A 110 -15.27 -9.09 -9.39
C GLU A 110 -14.07 -10.02 -9.60
N THR A 111 -13.21 -9.71 -10.58
CA THR A 111 -12.00 -10.49 -10.87
C THR A 111 -11.02 -10.43 -9.69
N PHE A 112 -10.75 -9.22 -9.17
CA PHE A 112 -9.95 -9.05 -7.95
C PHE A 112 -10.51 -9.89 -6.81
N THR A 113 -11.82 -9.77 -6.56
CA THR A 113 -12.50 -10.45 -5.45
C THR A 113 -12.43 -11.96 -5.60
N ALA A 114 -12.60 -12.49 -6.81
CA ALA A 114 -12.52 -13.92 -7.09
C ALA A 114 -11.10 -14.48 -6.91
N VAL A 115 -10.07 -13.73 -7.34
CA VAL A 115 -8.67 -14.15 -7.21
C VAL A 115 -8.21 -14.16 -5.76
N TRP A 116 -8.50 -13.08 -5.03
CA TRP A 116 -7.96 -12.85 -3.68
C TRP A 116 -8.88 -13.30 -2.57
N ASN A 117 -10.14 -13.60 -2.87
CA ASN A 117 -11.18 -13.90 -1.87
C ASN A 117 -11.29 -12.78 -0.81
N LYS A 118 -11.24 -11.54 -1.28
CA LYS A 118 -11.34 -10.30 -0.50
C LYS A 118 -12.21 -9.31 -1.26
N PRO A 119 -13.14 -8.59 -0.61
CA PRO A 119 -13.77 -7.44 -1.26
C PRO A 119 -12.73 -6.33 -1.50
N LEU A 120 -13.07 -5.31 -2.30
CA LEU A 120 -12.17 -4.19 -2.61
C LEU A 120 -11.79 -3.36 -1.38
N ARG A 121 -12.72 -3.27 -0.43
CA ARG A 121 -12.54 -2.61 0.87
C ARG A 121 -12.83 -3.59 2.00
N TYR A 122 -11.93 -3.70 2.97
CA TYR A 122 -12.07 -4.62 4.09
C TYR A 122 -11.22 -4.20 5.28
N ALA A 123 -11.54 -4.75 6.44
CA ALA A 123 -10.74 -4.61 7.64
C ALA A 123 -10.35 -5.98 8.22
N TRP A 124 -9.28 -6.02 8.98
CA TRP A 124 -8.87 -7.17 9.77
C TRP A 124 -8.20 -6.71 11.06
N GLU A 125 -8.14 -7.60 12.04
CA GLU A 125 -7.44 -7.38 13.30
C GLU A 125 -6.26 -8.33 13.41
N GLU A 126 -5.14 -7.81 13.92
CA GLU A 126 -3.98 -8.62 14.30
C GLU A 126 -3.38 -8.04 15.58
N GLN A 127 -3.24 -8.87 16.63
CA GLN A 127 -2.70 -8.48 17.94
C GLN A 127 -3.33 -7.21 18.55
N GLY A 128 -4.64 -6.99 18.35
CA GLY A 128 -5.36 -5.84 18.88
C GLY A 128 -5.13 -4.53 18.11
N ILE A 129 -4.55 -4.62 16.91
CA ILE A 129 -4.43 -3.53 15.95
C ILE A 129 -5.40 -3.78 14.80
N VAL A 130 -6.12 -2.73 14.41
CA VAL A 130 -7.05 -2.78 13.28
C VAL A 130 -6.34 -2.28 12.04
N PHE A 131 -6.51 -3.02 10.95
CA PHE A 131 -6.00 -2.67 9.64
C PHE A 131 -7.18 -2.49 8.69
N ILE A 132 -7.17 -1.40 7.93
CA ILE A 132 -8.24 -1.05 7.00
C ILE A 132 -7.64 -0.91 5.61
N MET A 133 -8.06 -1.74 4.67
CA MET A 133 -7.80 -1.58 3.25
C MET A 133 -8.96 -0.83 2.61
N LEU A 134 -8.68 0.35 2.06
CA LEU A 134 -9.61 1.13 1.25
C LEU A 134 -9.40 0.81 -0.23
N ASP A 135 -10.47 0.91 -1.00
CA ASP A 135 -10.40 0.81 -2.45
C ASP A 135 -9.94 2.12 -3.10
N TYR A 136 -9.17 2.00 -4.17
CA TYR A 136 -8.76 3.12 -5.01
C TYR A 136 -9.96 3.70 -5.78
N PRO A 137 -10.03 5.03 -5.98
CA PRO A 137 -11.02 5.65 -6.84
C PRO A 137 -11.10 4.99 -8.21
N ASP A 138 -12.26 4.45 -8.59
CA ASP A 138 -12.48 3.91 -9.93
C ASP A 138 -12.33 5.03 -10.98
N PRO A 139 -11.23 5.05 -11.76
CA PRO A 139 -10.92 6.18 -12.65
C PRO A 139 -11.89 6.27 -13.84
N THR A 140 -12.61 5.19 -14.15
CA THR A 140 -13.49 5.10 -15.33
C THR A 140 -14.88 5.69 -15.06
N THR A 141 -15.25 5.83 -13.80
CA THR A 141 -16.54 6.41 -13.38
C THR A 141 -16.50 7.93 -13.25
N LEU A 142 -15.34 8.52 -13.49
CA LEU A 142 -15.07 9.94 -13.27
C LEU A 142 -15.38 10.74 -14.52
N GLU A 143 -15.96 11.93 -14.34
CA GLU A 143 -16.19 12.87 -15.43
C GLU A 143 -14.88 13.37 -16.06
N ASP A 144 -13.82 13.47 -15.25
CA ASP A 144 -12.46 13.79 -15.66
C ASP A 144 -11.51 12.68 -15.18
N PRO A 145 -10.97 11.84 -16.08
CA PRO A 145 -10.06 10.75 -15.70
C PRO A 145 -8.72 11.24 -15.14
N GLN A 146 -8.43 12.55 -15.24
CA GLN A 146 -7.24 13.14 -14.63
C GLN A 146 -7.42 13.47 -13.15
N ARG A 147 -8.64 13.40 -12.62
CA ARG A 147 -8.96 13.79 -11.24
C ARG A 147 -9.58 12.62 -10.52
N VAL A 148 -8.98 12.17 -9.44
CA VAL A 148 -9.50 11.05 -8.66
C VAL A 148 -10.32 11.51 -7.46
N TYR A 149 -11.41 10.80 -7.15
CA TYR A 149 -12.30 11.10 -6.01
C TYR A 149 -12.59 9.84 -5.22
N ILE A 150 -12.40 9.88 -3.91
CA ILE A 150 -12.80 8.79 -3.03
C ILE A 150 -14.33 8.70 -3.04
N ALA A 151 -14.84 7.51 -3.35
CA ALA A 151 -16.28 7.28 -3.46
C ALA A 151 -16.98 7.44 -2.09
N PRO A 152 -18.24 7.91 -2.05
CA PRO A 152 -18.99 8.07 -0.81
C PRO A 152 -19.06 6.79 0.03
N GLU A 153 -19.19 5.62 -0.60
CA GLU A 153 -19.24 4.33 0.06
C GLU A 153 -17.91 3.93 0.71
N THR A 154 -16.77 4.36 0.16
CA THR A 154 -15.44 4.17 0.76
C THR A 154 -15.28 5.06 1.99
N LEU A 155 -15.73 6.32 1.92
CA LEU A 155 -15.75 7.23 3.06
C LEU A 155 -16.66 6.72 4.19
N ALA A 156 -17.84 6.22 3.84
CA ALA A 156 -18.79 5.63 4.79
C ALA A 156 -18.21 4.36 5.44
N PHE A 157 -17.57 3.49 4.66
CA PHE A 157 -16.88 2.30 5.18
C PHE A 157 -15.77 2.67 6.15
N LEU A 158 -14.93 3.65 5.82
CA LEU A 158 -13.87 4.14 6.70
C LEU A 158 -14.44 4.67 8.01
N GLU A 159 -15.42 5.57 7.94
CA GLU A 159 -16.01 6.18 9.13
C GLU A 159 -16.70 5.14 10.03
N GLN A 160 -17.47 4.22 9.45
CA GLN A 160 -18.13 3.14 10.19
C GLN A 160 -17.11 2.23 10.87
N THR A 161 -16.07 1.80 10.16
CA THR A 161 -15.04 0.92 10.71
C THR A 161 -14.30 1.60 11.87
N LEU A 162 -13.93 2.87 11.73
CA LEU A 162 -13.28 3.61 12.81
C LEU A 162 -14.17 3.77 14.05
N GLN A 163 -15.48 3.95 13.87
CA GLN A 163 -16.45 4.01 14.97
C GLN A 163 -16.57 2.65 15.68
N GLU A 164 -16.66 1.55 14.93
CA GLU A 164 -16.76 0.19 15.47
C GLU A 164 -15.52 -0.20 16.30
N HIS A 165 -14.35 0.34 15.95
CA HIS A 165 -13.08 0.07 16.62
C HIS A 165 -12.54 1.28 17.40
N THR A 166 -13.43 2.08 18.00
CA THR A 166 -13.04 3.23 18.83
C THR A 166 -12.06 2.80 19.94
N GLY A 167 -10.94 3.50 20.06
CA GLY A 167 -9.92 3.26 21.09
C GLY A 167 -8.91 2.16 20.76
N GLN A 168 -9.03 1.48 19.61
CA GLN A 168 -7.99 0.59 19.11
C GLN A 168 -7.05 1.36 18.16
N PRO A 169 -5.75 1.05 18.11
CA PRO A 169 -4.88 1.63 17.10
C PRO A 169 -5.26 1.15 15.69
N VAL A 170 -5.29 2.07 14.73
CA VAL A 170 -5.67 1.79 13.34
C VAL A 170 -4.55 2.14 12.37
N VAL A 171 -4.31 1.23 11.42
CA VAL A 171 -3.46 1.42 10.23
C VAL A 171 -4.35 1.37 8.99
N ILE A 172 -4.30 2.40 8.16
CA ILE A 172 -5.12 2.54 6.96
C ILE A 172 -4.25 2.41 5.73
N PHE A 173 -4.73 1.69 4.73
CA PHE A 173 -4.13 1.54 3.41
C PHE A 173 -5.05 2.12 2.35
N LEU A 174 -4.48 2.92 1.46
CA LEU A 174 -5.13 3.39 0.23
C LEU A 174 -4.04 3.55 -0.81
N HIS A 175 -4.24 3.03 -2.03
CA HIS A 175 -3.19 3.08 -3.05
C HIS A 175 -2.68 4.49 -3.34
N CYS A 176 -3.54 5.50 -3.51
CA CYS A 176 -3.09 6.88 -3.70
C CYS A 176 -2.84 7.63 -2.37
N PRO A 177 -1.81 8.49 -2.30
CA PRO A 177 -1.62 9.39 -1.18
C PRO A 177 -2.72 10.44 -1.11
N LEU A 178 -2.88 11.06 0.07
CA LEU A 178 -3.71 12.25 0.19
C LEU A 178 -2.97 13.47 -0.35
N HIS A 179 -3.73 14.47 -0.78
CA HIS A 179 -3.14 15.70 -1.32
C HIS A 179 -2.16 16.33 -0.33
N ASN A 180 -0.98 16.72 -0.83
CA ASN A 180 0.14 17.31 -0.07
C ASN A 180 0.81 16.39 0.99
N THR A 181 0.74 15.06 0.86
CA THR A 181 1.47 14.13 1.76
C THR A 181 2.78 13.58 1.19
N VAL A 182 3.06 13.74 -0.11
CA VAL A 182 4.36 13.41 -0.73
C VAL A 182 4.68 14.41 -1.83
N GLN A 183 5.95 14.84 -1.92
CA GLN A 183 6.40 15.88 -2.84
C GLN A 183 7.52 15.38 -3.77
N ASP A 184 7.80 16.16 -4.81
CA ASP A 184 8.86 15.88 -5.78
C ASP A 184 10.25 16.15 -5.18
N ARG A 185 11.20 15.23 -5.39
CA ARG A 185 12.61 15.43 -5.02
C ARG A 185 13.25 16.62 -5.74
N ASP A 186 12.79 16.93 -6.95
CA ASP A 186 13.30 18.03 -7.74
C ASP A 186 12.19 18.58 -8.65
N ILE A 187 11.53 19.63 -8.14
CA ILE A 187 10.42 20.30 -8.82
C ILE A 187 10.85 20.89 -10.18
N GLU A 188 12.10 21.36 -10.30
CA GLU A 188 12.59 21.97 -11.55
C GLU A 188 12.76 20.92 -12.65
N GLN A 189 13.09 19.67 -12.27
CA GLN A 189 13.29 18.55 -13.19
C GLN A 189 12.09 17.60 -13.26
N HIS A 190 11.02 17.86 -12.51
CA HIS A 190 9.87 16.99 -12.38
C HIS A 190 10.25 15.53 -12.10
N ARG A 191 11.15 15.29 -11.14
CA ARG A 191 11.75 13.95 -10.98
C ARG A 191 10.73 12.93 -10.52
N ASP A 192 9.74 13.30 -9.71
CA ASP A 192 8.73 12.40 -9.19
C ASP A 192 7.30 12.84 -9.50
N TYR A 193 6.42 11.86 -9.69
CA TYR A 193 5.01 12.12 -9.43
C TYR A 193 4.81 12.39 -7.94
N ASN A 194 3.77 13.16 -7.62
CA ASN A 194 3.56 13.64 -6.27
C ASN A 194 2.10 13.94 -6.01
N SER A 195 1.75 14.07 -4.73
CA SER A 195 0.38 14.26 -4.26
C SER A 195 -0.21 15.66 -4.53
N LEU A 196 0.48 16.55 -5.24
CA LEU A 196 -0.09 17.83 -5.68
C LEU A 196 -0.72 17.75 -7.09
N GLN A 197 -0.60 16.59 -7.75
CA GLN A 197 -1.11 16.34 -9.08
C GLN A 197 -2.45 15.60 -9.01
N HIS A 198 -3.43 16.03 -9.81
CA HIS A 198 -4.84 15.58 -9.78
C HIS A 198 -5.07 14.05 -9.86
N PHE A 199 -4.22 13.33 -10.61
CA PHE A 199 -4.33 11.88 -10.79
C PHE A 199 -3.70 11.09 -9.62
N PHE A 200 -2.79 11.73 -8.89
CA PHE A 200 -1.96 11.08 -7.88
C PHE A 200 -2.49 11.24 -6.47
N ALA A 201 -3.43 12.15 -6.24
CA ALA A 201 -4.10 12.31 -4.96
C ALA A 201 -5.58 12.65 -5.17
N PRO A 202 -6.48 12.18 -4.30
CA PRO A 202 -7.88 12.44 -4.46
C PRO A 202 -8.21 13.91 -4.17
N GLU A 203 -9.03 14.51 -5.04
CA GLU A 203 -9.48 15.91 -4.93
C GLU A 203 -10.24 16.14 -3.61
N ASN A 204 -10.95 15.12 -3.12
CA ASN A 204 -11.66 15.15 -1.85
C ASN A 204 -10.83 14.60 -0.66
N SER A 205 -9.50 14.69 -0.72
CA SER A 205 -8.58 14.32 0.38
C SER A 205 -8.95 14.93 1.74
N ALA A 206 -9.55 16.13 1.74
CA ALA A 206 -10.03 16.79 2.95
C ALA A 206 -11.14 16.00 3.68
N ALA A 207 -11.94 15.21 2.95
CA ALA A 207 -12.98 14.38 3.55
C ALA A 207 -12.39 13.26 4.41
N ILE A 208 -11.34 12.58 3.93
CA ILE A 208 -10.61 11.59 4.72
C ILE A 208 -9.99 12.25 5.96
N ARG A 209 -9.26 13.37 5.79
CA ARG A 209 -8.67 14.09 6.93
C ARG A 209 -9.72 14.49 7.97
N ALA A 210 -10.91 14.92 7.54
CA ALA A 210 -12.01 15.26 8.44
C ALA A 210 -12.53 14.04 9.22
N ILE A 211 -12.63 12.86 8.59
CA ILE A 211 -12.98 11.61 9.27
C ILE A 211 -11.90 11.25 10.30
N LEU A 212 -10.63 11.27 9.88
CA LEU A 212 -9.49 10.96 10.77
C LEU A 212 -9.47 11.89 11.98
N ALA A 213 -9.60 13.21 11.77
CA ALA A 213 -9.58 14.20 12.86
C ALA A 213 -10.65 13.97 13.94
N ARG A 214 -11.79 13.32 13.61
CA ARG A 214 -12.85 12.98 14.56
C ARG A 214 -12.57 11.67 15.31
N GLN A 215 -11.78 10.77 14.75
CA GLN A 215 -11.58 9.41 15.24
C GLN A 215 -10.13 9.23 15.73
N GLN A 216 -9.92 9.41 17.04
CA GLN A 216 -8.58 9.45 17.67
C GLN A 216 -7.80 8.12 17.63
N SER A 217 -8.39 7.08 17.05
CA SER A 217 -7.86 5.73 16.87
C SER A 217 -6.79 5.62 15.75
N SER A 218 -6.78 6.53 14.78
CA SER A 218 -5.94 6.40 13.58
C SER A 218 -4.51 6.87 13.81
N SER A 219 -3.53 5.99 13.55
CA SER A 219 -2.11 6.32 13.77
C SER A 219 -1.30 6.39 12.48
N LEU A 220 -1.54 5.49 11.51
CA LEU A 220 -0.80 5.43 10.25
C LEU A 220 -1.75 5.39 9.04
N PHE A 221 -1.39 6.14 8.00
CA PHE A 221 -2.04 6.10 6.69
C PHE A 221 -0.97 5.80 5.63
N ILE A 222 -1.06 4.66 4.97
CA ILE A 222 -0.03 4.11 4.08
C ILE A 222 -0.59 4.08 2.65
N SER A 223 0.19 4.63 1.73
CA SER A 223 -0.14 4.79 0.31
C SER A 223 1.04 4.45 -0.59
N GLY A 224 0.86 4.49 -1.91
CA GLY A 224 1.85 4.19 -2.95
C GLY A 224 1.63 5.09 -4.17
N HIS A 225 1.50 4.51 -5.38
CA HIS A 225 1.02 5.16 -6.62
C HIS A 225 1.95 6.19 -7.28
N THR A 226 2.62 7.04 -6.51
CA THR A 226 3.43 8.13 -7.07
C THR A 226 4.81 7.69 -7.58
N HIS A 227 5.24 6.49 -7.21
CA HIS A 227 6.56 5.97 -7.54
C HIS A 227 7.67 6.96 -7.15
N SER A 228 7.45 7.74 -6.09
CA SER A 228 8.43 8.74 -5.64
C SER A 228 9.67 8.04 -5.11
N GLY A 229 10.85 8.65 -5.29
CA GLY A 229 12.09 8.07 -4.75
C GLY A 229 12.24 8.20 -3.23
N TRP A 230 13.24 7.54 -2.66
CA TRP A 230 13.45 7.46 -1.21
C TRP A 230 13.80 8.81 -0.55
N GLU A 231 14.31 9.74 -1.36
CA GLU A 231 14.64 11.10 -0.93
C GLU A 231 13.45 12.06 -1.08
N ALA A 232 12.29 11.58 -1.56
CA ALA A 232 11.11 12.41 -1.76
C ALA A 232 10.74 13.12 -0.45
N PRO A 233 10.59 14.46 -0.46
CA PRO A 233 10.12 15.15 0.70
C PRO A 233 8.74 14.61 1.08
N ASN A 234 8.52 14.49 2.40
CA ASN A 234 7.30 13.94 2.98
C ASN A 234 7.00 12.47 2.65
N LEU A 235 7.97 11.67 2.16
CA LEU A 235 7.78 10.21 2.03
C LEU A 235 7.23 9.56 3.31
N VAL A 236 7.62 10.11 4.47
CA VAL A 236 6.94 9.95 5.76
C VAL A 236 6.74 11.34 6.35
N VAL A 237 5.49 11.72 6.65
CA VAL A 237 5.14 13.01 7.25
C VAL A 237 4.02 12.85 8.27
N SER A 238 4.09 13.59 9.37
CA SER A 238 3.05 13.58 10.40
C SER A 238 2.29 14.89 10.40
N GLU A 239 0.96 14.80 10.48
CA GLU A 239 0.06 15.95 10.64
C GLU A 239 -0.69 15.84 11.97
N GLN A 240 -0.95 16.99 12.61
CA GLN A 240 -1.87 17.06 13.74
C GLN A 240 -3.29 17.19 13.20
N LEU A 241 -4.13 16.17 13.43
CA LEU A 241 -5.52 16.14 12.99
C LEU A 241 -6.44 16.08 14.22
N GLY A 242 -7.10 17.19 14.53
CA GLY A 242 -7.83 17.34 15.79
C GLY A 242 -6.86 17.22 16.98
N GLU A 243 -7.14 16.30 17.89
CA GLU A 243 -6.37 16.12 19.13
C GLU A 243 -5.26 15.05 19.05
N HIS A 244 -5.07 14.39 17.90
CA HIS A 244 -4.05 13.36 17.71
C HIS A 244 -3.21 13.58 16.45
N THR A 245 -2.09 12.86 16.38
CA THR A 245 -1.18 12.88 15.24
C THR A 245 -1.46 11.69 14.34
N VAL A 246 -1.55 11.94 13.03
CA VAL A 246 -1.57 10.89 12.01
C VAL A 246 -0.30 10.97 11.19
N THR A 247 0.36 9.84 10.98
CA THR A 247 1.51 9.76 10.08
C THR A 247 1.08 9.22 8.72
N PHE A 248 1.37 9.97 7.67
CA PHE A 248 1.20 9.57 6.28
C PHE A 248 2.52 9.00 5.75
N ILE A 249 2.44 7.85 5.09
CA ILE A 249 3.55 7.15 4.48
C ILE A 249 3.22 6.94 3.01
N ASN A 250 4.12 7.32 2.12
CA ASN A 250 4.08 6.96 0.71
C ASN A 250 5.16 5.91 0.45
N LEU A 251 4.73 4.73 0.02
CA LEU A 251 5.58 3.64 -0.39
C LEU A 251 6.27 4.00 -1.71
N MET A 252 7.27 3.21 -2.03
CA MET A 252 8.03 3.34 -3.26
C MET A 252 7.78 2.13 -4.13
N SER A 253 7.72 2.36 -5.44
CA SER A 253 7.71 1.26 -6.39
C SER A 253 9.11 0.62 -6.48
N PRO A 254 9.22 -0.72 -6.37
CA PRO A 254 10.47 -1.45 -6.59
C PRO A 254 10.87 -1.62 -8.03
N TRP A 255 10.06 -1.12 -8.96
CA TRP A 255 10.25 -1.31 -10.37
C TRP A 255 10.72 -0.06 -11.07
N TYR A 256 10.17 1.08 -10.67
CA TYR A 256 10.66 2.36 -11.12
C TYR A 256 10.45 3.46 -10.09
N THR A 257 11.27 4.50 -10.22
CA THR A 257 11.01 5.74 -9.50
C THR A 257 11.01 6.91 -10.46
N GLY A 258 9.99 7.75 -10.33
CA GLY A 258 9.94 9.03 -11.00
C GLY A 258 9.31 9.05 -12.38
N THR A 259 9.43 10.19 -13.05
CA THR A 259 8.72 10.46 -14.30
C THR A 259 9.52 10.07 -15.54
N HIS A 260 10.85 9.95 -15.48
CA HIS A 260 11.76 10.01 -16.64
C HIS A 260 11.90 8.73 -17.47
N THR A 261 10.99 7.77 -17.34
CA THR A 261 11.15 6.44 -17.94
C THR A 261 9.97 6.02 -18.80
N GLY A 262 10.18 4.95 -19.58
CA GLY A 262 9.21 4.45 -20.54
C GLY A 262 9.38 5.04 -21.95
N PRO A 263 8.41 4.79 -22.85
CA PRO A 263 8.43 5.31 -24.21
C PRO A 263 8.26 6.83 -24.20
N ARG A 264 9.18 7.53 -24.87
CA ARG A 264 9.13 8.96 -25.11
C ARG A 264 8.97 9.22 -26.58
N LEU A 265 7.91 9.93 -26.94
CA LEU A 265 7.83 10.56 -28.24
C LEU A 265 8.87 11.68 -28.29
N SER A 266 9.61 11.76 -29.40
CA SER A 266 10.40 12.95 -29.71
C SER A 266 9.50 14.18 -29.81
N ASP A 267 10.07 15.38 -29.69
CA ASP A 267 9.31 16.64 -29.75
C ASP A 267 8.51 16.80 -31.07
N ASP A 268 8.98 16.18 -32.15
CA ASP A 268 8.31 16.12 -33.45
C ASP A 268 7.26 14.99 -33.58
N GLN A 269 7.11 14.19 -32.52
CA GLN A 269 6.28 12.97 -32.44
C GLN A 269 6.58 11.93 -33.54
N GLN A 270 7.73 12.02 -34.21
CA GLN A 270 8.09 11.11 -35.31
C GLN A 270 8.84 9.86 -34.85
N SER A 271 9.37 9.86 -33.62
CA SER A 271 10.14 8.74 -33.09
C SER A 271 9.77 8.45 -31.65
N VAL A 272 9.82 7.16 -31.30
CA VAL A 272 9.68 6.72 -29.91
C VAL A 272 11.05 6.27 -29.43
N ARG A 273 11.60 6.97 -28.44
CA ARG A 273 12.77 6.54 -27.69
C ARG A 273 12.30 5.89 -26.40
N TYR A 274 12.62 4.62 -26.19
CA TYR A 274 12.44 4.00 -24.89
C TYR A 274 13.60 4.40 -23.97
N ILE A 275 13.30 5.04 -22.85
CA ILE A 275 14.27 5.31 -21.78
C ILE A 275 14.09 4.19 -20.76
N PRO A 276 15.03 3.22 -20.68
CA PRO A 276 14.92 2.14 -19.72
C PRO A 276 14.99 2.69 -18.30
N ASP A 277 14.09 2.22 -17.46
CA ASP A 277 14.20 2.42 -16.02
C ASP A 277 15.14 1.37 -15.44
N ASN A 278 16.23 1.82 -14.87
CA ASN A 278 16.87 1.08 -13.80
C ASN A 278 16.52 1.85 -12.54
N PRO A 279 15.62 1.34 -11.69
CA PRO A 279 15.34 2.02 -10.44
C PRO A 279 16.67 2.11 -9.70
N ASN A 280 17.00 3.32 -9.23
CA ASN A 280 18.30 3.55 -8.58
C ASN A 280 18.47 2.69 -7.31
N ILE A 281 17.37 2.11 -6.83
CA ILE A 281 17.25 1.24 -5.66
C ILE A 281 16.12 0.24 -5.90
N VAL A 282 16.16 -0.95 -5.29
CA VAL A 282 15.00 -1.86 -5.23
C VAL A 282 14.53 -1.87 -3.77
N PRO A 283 13.44 -1.17 -3.40
CA PRO A 283 13.04 -1.02 -2.02
C PRO A 283 11.89 -1.93 -1.56
N SER A 284 11.84 -2.14 -0.24
CA SER A 284 10.63 -2.51 0.48
C SER A 284 10.60 -1.80 1.83
N PHE A 285 9.44 -1.85 2.49
CA PHE A 285 9.27 -1.25 3.80
C PHE A 285 9.03 -2.31 4.87
N SER A 286 9.70 -2.15 6.01
CA SER A 286 9.42 -2.92 7.23
C SER A 286 8.80 -2.00 8.27
N PHE A 287 7.72 -2.48 8.88
CA PHE A 287 7.00 -1.81 9.94
C PHE A 287 7.05 -2.69 11.19
N GLN A 288 7.42 -2.12 12.33
CA GLN A 288 7.29 -2.77 13.62
C GLN A 288 6.42 -1.89 14.50
N LEU A 289 5.25 -2.40 14.87
CA LEU A 289 4.26 -1.67 15.64
C LEU A 289 4.42 -2.02 17.12
N PHE A 290 4.76 -1.01 17.92
CA PHE A 290 4.82 -1.08 19.39
C PHE A 290 3.60 -0.37 19.97
N SER A 291 3.43 -0.41 21.29
CA SER A 291 2.28 0.21 21.98
C SER A 291 2.20 1.74 21.85
N ASP A 292 3.34 2.40 21.62
CA ASP A 292 3.46 3.86 21.66
C ASP A 292 4.13 4.46 20.40
N TYR A 293 4.74 3.62 19.57
CA TYR A 293 5.38 4.05 18.33
C TYR A 293 5.39 2.97 17.25
N ALA A 294 5.53 3.41 16.01
CA ALA A 294 5.84 2.54 14.88
C ALA A 294 7.28 2.82 14.43
N LEU A 295 8.05 1.75 14.22
CA LEU A 295 9.34 1.80 13.55
C LEU A 295 9.15 1.47 12.08
N ILE A 296 9.46 2.42 11.21
CA ILE A 296 9.33 2.30 9.76
C ILE A 296 10.74 2.30 9.19
N ARG A 297 11.09 1.31 8.36
CA ARG A 297 12.42 1.21 7.74
C ARG A 297 12.29 0.93 6.26
N VAL A 298 13.10 1.60 5.44
CA VAL A 298 13.22 1.33 4.00
C VAL A 298 14.47 0.51 3.76
N ARG A 299 14.29 -0.69 3.22
CA ARG A 299 15.37 -1.57 2.78
C ARG A 299 15.68 -1.29 1.33
N GLU A 300 16.95 -1.36 0.95
CA GLU A 300 17.37 -1.49 -0.44
C GLU A 300 17.99 -2.86 -0.65
N HIS A 301 17.44 -3.61 -1.60
CA HIS A 301 17.69 -5.04 -1.74
C HIS A 301 18.94 -5.40 -2.54
N LEU A 302 19.44 -4.52 -3.43
CA LEU A 302 20.66 -4.81 -4.18
C LEU A 302 21.92 -4.68 -3.31
N SER A 303 21.95 -3.68 -2.45
CA SER A 303 22.99 -3.41 -1.43
C SER A 303 22.72 -4.09 -0.10
N ARG A 304 21.53 -4.69 0.08
CA ARG A 304 21.08 -5.38 1.30
C ARG A 304 21.13 -4.50 2.55
N SER A 305 20.92 -3.20 2.41
CA SER A 305 21.08 -2.20 3.47
C SER A 305 19.77 -1.50 3.84
N TRP A 306 19.69 -1.01 5.08
CA TRP A 306 18.61 -0.11 5.50
C TRP A 306 19.00 1.32 5.11
N LEU A 307 18.22 1.96 4.22
CA LEU A 307 18.51 3.32 3.75
C LEU A 307 18.12 4.37 4.79
N LYS A 308 16.97 4.16 5.44
CA LYS A 308 16.39 5.12 6.37
C LYS A 308 15.44 4.45 7.34
N GLU A 309 15.36 5.04 8.53
CA GLU A 309 14.48 4.64 9.61
C GLU A 309 13.71 5.87 10.12
N TRP A 310 12.44 5.67 10.43
CA TRP A 310 11.58 6.64 11.11
C TRP A 310 10.97 5.98 12.33
N ARG A 311 10.98 6.70 13.43
CA ARG A 311 10.22 6.37 14.63
C ARG A 311 9.09 7.39 14.77
N VAL A 312 7.85 6.94 14.61
CA VAL A 312 6.67 7.82 14.58
C VAL A 312 5.68 7.45 15.69
N PRO A 313 4.90 8.41 16.21
CA PRO A 313 3.88 8.12 17.20
C PRO A 313 2.89 7.07 16.70
N PHE A 314 2.54 6.12 17.57
CA PHE A 314 1.53 5.11 17.32
C PHE A 314 0.83 4.86 18.64
N SER A 315 -0.25 5.59 18.90
CA SER A 315 -0.90 5.54 20.21
C SER A 315 -1.94 4.43 20.22
N THR A 316 -1.84 3.52 21.19
CA THR A 316 -2.96 2.65 21.59
C THR A 316 -3.78 3.24 22.74
N GLN A 317 -3.54 4.50 23.14
CA GLN A 317 -4.21 5.10 24.29
C GLN A 317 -5.51 5.79 23.90
N ALA A 318 -6.60 5.31 24.50
CA ALA A 318 -7.69 6.14 25.00
C ALA A 318 -7.42 6.51 26.47
#